data_AF-N4X2B4-F1
#
_entry.id   AF-N4X2B4-F1
#
_cell.length_a   1.000
_cell.length_b   1.000
_cell.length_c   1.000
_cell.angle_alpha   90.00
_cell.angle_beta   90.00
_cell.angle_gamma   90.00
#
_symmetry.space_group_name_H-M   'P 1'
#
loop_
_entity.id
_entity.type
_entity.pdbx_description
1 polymer ?
#
loop_
_entity_poly.entity_id
_entity_poly.type
_entity_poly.pdbx_seq_one_letter_code
_entity_poly.pdbx_strand_id
1 'polypeptide(L)'
;DREQALDILKRGYQYTRGNLELRIFCAHEVAQAMEEESRWVEASSFYRLTIELIQSFELQHMKNVDKQRKISQFSLAATSAAAALLNAGGSAAEALCLLESGRDLLANSLRELRGDISQLQDAHPALAKDFITLREVIDVSPDERAAVATAAIESIPELHRIDRQYAVNEFRSLIHEIRKLPDFTEFLATPTVKELMSGARNGSVVVLNYSQSRCDAILVTVDKISHLRLPIKGMHVVRKVRQLRVSGISFQLLKWLWDIVVSPVLKELGYDKAPPDGKHPRVWWIPTGYFSLLPIHAAGVHDDNSPNTAMDRVMSSYATSFKSLLDGRHRIGTNQESDSSKHIRRAALVSMSTTPGLGQNHDLPFAEEEIRVVKGLMTSLKLEVAEPSPNRLEVLDELRRSQILHFAGHGGPNDENLSASSILLSDWKANPLTTEDVRSTSLADSPQFLAYLSACSTGPNNNASTLLIDENIHLISSF
;
A
#
# COMPACT_ATOMS: atom_id res chain seq x y z
N ASP A 1 0.65 -35.98 -21.56
CA ASP A 1 1.44 -35.50 -20.41
C ASP A 1 0.83 -34.24 -19.77
N ARG A 2 0.63 -33.12 -20.49
CA ARG A 2 0.03 -31.88 -19.94
C ARG A 2 -1.35 -32.05 -19.28
N GLU A 3 -2.31 -32.73 -19.92
CA GLU A 3 -3.63 -33.01 -19.32
C GLU A 3 -3.54 -33.83 -18.02
N GLN A 4 -2.60 -34.76 -17.95
CA GLN A 4 -2.36 -35.55 -16.75
C GLN A 4 -1.75 -34.69 -15.63
N ALA A 5 -0.84 -33.77 -15.96
CA ALA A 5 -0.31 -32.79 -15.01
C ALA A 5 -1.41 -31.86 -14.48
N LEU A 6 -2.30 -31.37 -15.35
CA LEU A 6 -3.46 -30.56 -14.97
C LEU A 6 -4.43 -31.30 -14.05
N ASP A 7 -4.71 -32.58 -14.32
CA ASP A 7 -5.53 -33.42 -13.44
C ASP A 7 -4.89 -33.56 -12.05
N ILE A 8 -3.58 -33.82 -12.00
CA ILE A 8 -2.83 -33.91 -10.73
C ILE A 8 -2.91 -32.59 -9.95
N LEU A 9 -2.70 -31.45 -10.61
CA LEU A 9 -2.79 -30.14 -9.96
C LEU A 9 -4.22 -29.84 -9.45
N LYS A 10 -5.25 -30.14 -10.25
CA LYS A 10 -6.65 -29.99 -9.83
C LYS A 10 -6.96 -30.84 -8.59
N ARG A 11 -6.49 -32.09 -8.56
CA ARG A 11 -6.61 -32.97 -7.38
C ARG A 11 -5.83 -32.44 -6.18
N GLY A 12 -4.64 -31.88 -6.40
CA GLY A 12 -3.82 -31.25 -5.36
C GLY A 12 -4.53 -30.08 -4.69
N TYR A 13 -5.18 -29.21 -5.48
CA TYR A 13 -6.02 -28.13 -4.96
C TYR A 13 -7.21 -28.64 -4.12
N GLN A 14 -7.90 -29.68 -4.60
CA GLN A 14 -9.08 -30.26 -3.94
C GLN A 14 -8.76 -31.03 -2.64
N TYR A 15 -7.50 -31.38 -2.41
CA TYR A 15 -7.09 -32.12 -1.23
C TYR A 15 -7.08 -31.22 0.02
N THR A 16 -8.25 -31.09 0.67
CA THR A 16 -8.48 -30.21 1.83
C THR A 16 -7.65 -30.55 3.07
N ARG A 17 -7.12 -31.76 3.17
CA ARG A 17 -6.17 -32.18 4.23
C ARG A 17 -4.72 -31.84 3.92
N GLY A 18 -4.44 -31.29 2.72
CA GLY A 18 -3.11 -30.91 2.28
C GLY A 18 -2.65 -29.56 2.83
N ASN A 19 -1.35 -29.31 2.74
CA ASN A 19 -0.77 -28.00 3.05
C ASN A 19 -1.44 -26.92 2.18
N LEU A 20 -1.88 -25.83 2.81
CA LEU A 20 -2.50 -24.69 2.14
C LEU A 20 -1.59 -24.08 1.07
N GLU A 21 -0.27 -24.01 1.30
CA GLU A 21 0.71 -23.54 0.30
C GLU A 21 0.65 -24.36 -0.98
N LEU A 22 0.60 -25.68 -0.85
CA LEU A 22 0.52 -26.59 -1.98
C LEU A 22 -0.80 -26.41 -2.72
N ARG A 23 -1.91 -26.19 -2.00
CA ARG A 23 -3.22 -25.95 -2.61
C ARG A 23 -3.25 -24.63 -3.38
N ILE A 24 -2.67 -23.57 -2.83
CA ILE A 24 -2.53 -22.27 -3.50
C ILE A 24 -1.69 -22.43 -4.76
N PHE A 25 -0.51 -23.06 -4.63
CA PHE A 25 0.38 -23.35 -5.76
C PHE A 25 -0.37 -24.11 -6.86
N CYS A 26 -1.01 -25.23 -6.52
CA CYS A 26 -1.77 -26.02 -7.48
C CYS A 26 -2.88 -25.22 -8.17
N ALA A 27 -3.66 -24.43 -7.44
CA ALA A 27 -4.71 -23.59 -8.03
C ALA A 27 -4.12 -22.54 -8.97
N HIS A 28 -3.01 -21.91 -8.57
CA HIS A 28 -2.34 -20.88 -9.35
C HIS A 28 -1.74 -21.43 -10.65
N GLU A 29 -1.07 -22.57 -10.59
CA GLU A 29 -0.49 -23.24 -11.77
C GLU A 29 -1.57 -23.67 -12.76
N VAL A 30 -2.71 -24.18 -12.28
CA VAL A 30 -3.85 -24.48 -13.15
C VAL A 30 -4.37 -23.21 -13.80
N ALA A 31 -4.52 -22.12 -13.04
CA ALA A 31 -4.98 -20.84 -13.59
C ALA A 31 -4.04 -20.32 -14.70
N GLN A 32 -2.73 -20.36 -14.48
CA GLN A 32 -1.72 -19.96 -15.46
C GLN A 32 -1.79 -20.81 -16.73
N ALA A 33 -1.89 -22.14 -16.59
CA ALA A 33 -2.01 -23.03 -17.74
C ALA A 33 -3.29 -22.78 -18.57
N MET A 34 -4.40 -22.46 -17.90
CA MET A 34 -5.65 -22.06 -18.58
C MET A 34 -5.50 -20.70 -19.28
N GLU A 35 -4.79 -19.75 -18.68
CA GLU A 35 -4.46 -18.45 -19.27
C GLU A 35 -3.60 -18.60 -20.54
N GLU A 36 -2.58 -19.47 -20.53
CA GLU A 36 -1.77 -19.78 -21.72
C GLU A 36 -2.62 -20.32 -22.89
N GLU A 37 -3.64 -21.11 -22.57
CA GLU A 37 -4.59 -21.67 -23.54
C GLU A 37 -5.72 -20.71 -23.91
N SER A 38 -5.72 -19.48 -23.38
CA SER A 38 -6.79 -18.49 -23.55
C SER A 38 -8.18 -18.99 -23.07
N ARG A 39 -8.21 -19.94 -22.13
CA ARG A 39 -9.42 -20.47 -21.48
C ARG A 39 -9.83 -19.56 -20.32
N TRP A 40 -10.17 -18.31 -20.64
CA TRP A 40 -10.28 -17.21 -19.68
C TRP A 40 -11.30 -17.44 -18.57
N VAL A 41 -12.43 -18.08 -18.86
CA VAL A 41 -13.47 -18.40 -17.86
C VAL A 41 -12.92 -19.36 -16.79
N GLU A 42 -12.22 -20.40 -17.23
CA GLU A 42 -11.60 -21.37 -16.32
C GLU A 42 -10.41 -20.76 -15.58
N ALA A 43 -9.55 -20.02 -16.28
CA ALA A 43 -8.43 -19.29 -15.69
C ALA A 43 -8.91 -18.34 -14.57
N SER A 44 -9.92 -17.52 -14.86
CA SER A 44 -10.51 -16.59 -13.89
C SER A 44 -11.09 -17.32 -12.67
N SER A 45 -11.73 -18.47 -12.89
CA SER A 45 -12.29 -19.28 -11.80
C SER A 45 -11.19 -19.82 -10.88
N PHE A 46 -10.12 -20.39 -11.44
CA PHE A 46 -9.00 -20.88 -10.63
C PHE A 46 -8.21 -19.76 -9.96
N TYR A 47 -8.01 -18.62 -10.63
CA TYR A 47 -7.41 -17.45 -9.98
C TYR A 47 -8.22 -16.94 -8.79
N ARG A 48 -9.55 -16.92 -8.88
CA ARG A 48 -10.41 -16.57 -7.75
C ARG A 48 -10.20 -17.50 -6.56
N LEU A 49 -10.15 -18.81 -6.83
CA LEU A 49 -9.85 -19.83 -5.81
C LEU A 49 -8.45 -19.63 -5.20
N THR A 50 -7.45 -19.27 -6.02
CA THR A 50 -6.11 -18.90 -5.52
C THR A 50 -6.19 -17.73 -4.55
N ILE A 51 -6.90 -16.66 -4.89
CA ILE A 51 -7.04 -15.48 -4.01
C ILE A 51 -7.77 -15.84 -2.70
N GLU A 52 -8.86 -16.60 -2.77
CA GLU A 52 -9.59 -17.07 -1.58
C GLU A 52 -8.70 -17.90 -0.65
N LEU A 53 -7.88 -18.79 -1.20
CA LEU A 53 -6.94 -19.59 -0.40
C LEU A 53 -5.82 -18.72 0.19
N ILE A 54 -5.31 -17.73 -0.54
CA ILE A 54 -4.32 -16.79 -0.02
C ILE A 54 -4.89 -15.97 1.14
N GLN A 55 -6.16 -15.56 1.09
CA GLN A 55 -6.81 -14.87 2.20
C GLN A 55 -6.97 -15.75 3.44
N SER A 56 -7.11 -17.06 3.26
CA SER A 56 -7.10 -18.02 4.38
C SER A 56 -5.72 -18.27 4.98
N PHE A 57 -4.66 -17.73 4.36
CA PHE A 57 -3.29 -17.97 4.76
C PHE A 57 -2.97 -17.27 6.08
N GLU A 58 -2.49 -18.03 7.07
CA GLU A 58 -2.21 -17.51 8.42
C GLU A 58 -0.85 -16.80 8.48
N LEU A 59 -0.72 -15.68 7.76
CA LEU A 59 0.49 -14.86 7.72
C LEU A 59 0.84 -14.27 9.10
N GLN A 60 -0.15 -14.16 9.97
CA GLN A 60 -0.11 -13.42 11.23
C GLN A 60 0.91 -14.00 12.23
N HIS A 61 1.31 -15.27 12.07
CA HIS A 61 2.23 -15.99 12.97
C HIS A 61 3.69 -15.96 12.54
N MET A 62 3.98 -15.44 11.35
CA MET A 62 5.30 -15.54 10.74
C MET A 62 6.13 -14.30 11.01
N LYS A 63 7.46 -14.44 11.04
CA LYS A 63 8.37 -13.29 10.99
C LYS A 63 8.16 -12.54 9.67
N ASN A 64 8.35 -11.23 9.65
CA ASN A 64 8.09 -10.43 8.44
C ASN A 64 8.90 -10.90 7.22
N VAL A 65 10.15 -11.35 7.43
CA VAL A 65 10.97 -11.97 6.36
C VAL A 65 10.32 -13.24 5.82
N ASP A 66 9.74 -14.08 6.68
CA ASP A 66 9.02 -15.28 6.25
C ASP A 66 7.70 -14.94 5.55
N LYS A 67 6.95 -13.94 6.04
CA LYS A 67 5.73 -13.48 5.36
C LYS A 67 6.06 -12.98 3.95
N GLN A 68 7.07 -12.12 3.83
CA GLN A 68 7.58 -11.60 2.56
C GLN A 68 7.98 -12.74 1.62
N ARG A 69 8.80 -13.70 2.11
CA ARG A 69 9.20 -14.86 1.32
C ARG A 69 8.01 -15.69 0.82
N LYS A 70 6.97 -15.89 1.64
CA LYS A 70 5.80 -16.67 1.23
C LYS A 70 4.91 -15.94 0.24
N ILE A 71 4.62 -14.65 0.48
CA ILE A 71 3.80 -13.85 -0.44
C ILE A 71 4.50 -13.65 -1.77
N SER A 72 5.84 -13.60 -1.78
CA SER A 72 6.64 -13.53 -3.01
C SER A 72 6.34 -14.68 -4.00
N GLN A 73 5.84 -15.82 -3.51
CA GLN A 73 5.44 -16.97 -4.34
C GLN A 73 4.13 -16.73 -5.10
N PHE A 74 3.32 -15.76 -4.65
CA PHE A 74 2.02 -15.41 -5.22
C PHE A 74 2.04 -14.03 -5.88
N SER A 75 3.23 -13.52 -6.17
CA SER A 75 3.42 -12.25 -6.87
C SER A 75 2.58 -12.20 -8.14
N LEU A 76 1.92 -11.07 -8.39
CA LEU A 76 1.06 -10.84 -9.57
C LEU A 76 -0.19 -11.74 -9.67
N ALA A 77 -0.47 -12.61 -8.70
CA ALA A 77 -1.65 -13.48 -8.77
C ALA A 77 -2.96 -12.67 -8.86
N ALA A 78 -3.06 -11.59 -8.08
CA ALA A 78 -4.23 -10.70 -8.09
C ALA A 78 -4.37 -9.93 -9.42
N THR A 79 -3.26 -9.48 -10.00
CA THR A 79 -3.29 -8.72 -11.25
C THR A 79 -3.61 -9.61 -12.45
N SER A 80 -3.10 -10.85 -12.46
CA SER A 80 -3.49 -11.90 -13.41
C SER A 80 -4.94 -12.32 -13.24
N ALA A 81 -5.44 -12.45 -12.00
CA ALA A 81 -6.83 -12.75 -11.72
C ALA A 81 -7.78 -11.71 -12.33
N ALA A 82 -7.49 -10.42 -12.12
CA ALA A 82 -8.26 -9.31 -12.69
C ALA A 82 -8.21 -9.31 -14.23
N ALA A 83 -7.02 -9.52 -14.82
CA ALA A 83 -6.85 -9.61 -16.26
C ALA A 83 -7.61 -10.79 -16.89
N ALA A 84 -7.51 -11.98 -16.29
CA ALA A 84 -8.23 -13.17 -16.74
C ALA A 84 -9.75 -12.96 -16.67
N LEU A 85 -10.25 -12.35 -15.60
CA LEU A 85 -11.68 -12.01 -15.46
C LEU A 85 -12.14 -11.03 -16.55
N LEU A 86 -11.36 -9.97 -16.82
CA LEU A 86 -11.69 -9.03 -17.91
C LEU A 86 -11.63 -9.69 -19.29
N ASN A 87 -10.76 -10.68 -19.51
CA ASN A 87 -10.75 -11.46 -20.76
C ASN A 87 -11.95 -12.42 -20.86
N ALA A 88 -12.44 -12.93 -19.73
CA ALA A 88 -13.63 -13.77 -19.66
C ALA A 88 -14.95 -12.98 -19.85
N GLY A 89 -14.88 -11.65 -20.02
CA GLY A 89 -16.05 -10.79 -20.17
C GLY A 89 -16.65 -10.31 -18.84
N GLY A 90 -15.94 -10.49 -17.72
CA GLY A 90 -16.34 -9.94 -16.43
C GLY A 90 -16.32 -8.40 -16.41
N SER A 91 -17.05 -7.83 -15.47
CA SER A 91 -17.16 -6.37 -15.34
C SER A 91 -15.90 -5.74 -14.72
N ALA A 92 -15.71 -4.44 -14.96
CA ALA A 92 -14.62 -3.67 -14.36
C ALA A 92 -14.71 -3.61 -12.83
N ALA A 93 -15.92 -3.60 -12.28
CA ALA A 93 -16.15 -3.62 -10.84
C ALA A 93 -15.72 -4.96 -10.21
N GLU A 94 -16.10 -6.09 -10.81
CA GLU A 94 -15.68 -7.41 -10.31
C GLU A 94 -14.16 -7.60 -10.40
N ALA A 95 -13.54 -7.10 -11.48
CA ALA A 95 -12.08 -7.11 -11.64
C ALA A 95 -11.39 -6.28 -10.56
N LEU A 96 -11.91 -5.09 -10.25
CA LEU A 96 -11.39 -4.24 -9.18
C LEU A 96 -11.53 -4.92 -7.81
N CYS A 97 -12.70 -5.49 -7.50
CA CYS A 97 -12.90 -6.19 -6.23
C CYS A 97 -11.96 -7.39 -6.09
N LEU A 98 -11.79 -8.18 -7.15
CA LEU A 98 -10.88 -9.34 -7.14
C LEU A 98 -9.42 -8.91 -6.96
N LEU A 99 -9.02 -7.83 -7.64
CA LEU A 99 -7.70 -7.24 -7.53
C LEU A 99 -7.41 -6.74 -6.10
N GLU A 100 -8.33 -5.99 -5.50
CA GLU A 100 -8.24 -5.48 -4.13
C GLU A 100 -8.35 -6.58 -3.05
N SER A 101 -8.86 -7.76 -3.42
CA SER A 101 -8.95 -8.92 -2.54
C SER A 101 -7.62 -9.68 -2.43
N GLY A 102 -6.81 -9.65 -3.48
CA GLY A 102 -5.56 -10.41 -3.56
C GLY A 102 -4.27 -9.60 -3.36
N ARG A 103 -4.38 -8.28 -3.10
CA ARG A 103 -3.23 -7.36 -2.95
C ARG A 103 -3.09 -6.82 -1.55
N ASP A 104 -1.95 -6.14 -1.32
CA ASP A 104 -1.63 -5.49 -0.06
C ASP A 104 -1.83 -6.49 1.09
N LEU A 105 -1.50 -7.77 0.92
CA LEU A 105 -1.87 -8.81 1.90
C LEU A 105 -1.20 -8.56 3.26
N LEU A 106 0.02 -8.01 3.24
CA LEU A 106 0.74 -7.59 4.45
C LEU A 106 0.14 -6.33 5.06
N ALA A 107 -0.18 -5.34 4.22
CA ALA A 107 -0.77 -4.08 4.68
C ALA A 107 -2.22 -4.27 5.16
N ASN A 108 -2.99 -5.14 4.50
CA ASN A 108 -4.37 -5.51 4.83
C ASN A 108 -4.43 -6.30 6.13
N SER A 109 -3.48 -7.21 6.38
CA SER A 109 -3.40 -7.90 7.67
C SER A 109 -3.22 -6.93 8.85
N LEU A 110 -2.52 -5.80 8.66
CA LEU A 110 -2.37 -4.75 9.67
C LEU A 110 -3.52 -3.73 9.65
N ARG A 111 -4.16 -3.52 8.49
CA ARG A 111 -5.27 -2.57 8.28
C ARG A 111 -6.60 -3.11 8.79
N GLU A 112 -6.90 -4.40 8.60
CA GLU A 112 -8.08 -5.06 9.19
C GLU A 112 -8.05 -4.98 10.72
N LEU A 113 -6.85 -5.02 11.31
CA LEU A 113 -6.66 -4.76 12.73
C LEU A 113 -6.95 -3.29 13.08
N ARG A 114 -6.59 -2.34 12.21
CA ARG A 114 -6.61 -0.89 12.49
C ARG A 114 -7.75 -0.11 11.84
N GLY A 115 -8.84 -0.82 11.50
CA GLY A 115 -10.07 -0.18 11.04
C GLY A 115 -10.60 0.83 12.05
N ASP A 116 -11.30 1.85 11.56
CA ASP A 116 -12.05 2.76 12.43
C ASP A 116 -13.16 1.94 13.11
N ILE A 117 -13.09 1.85 14.44
CA ILE A 117 -14.05 1.14 15.27
C ILE A 117 -14.86 2.10 16.13
N SER A 118 -14.86 3.41 15.87
CA SER A 118 -15.59 4.39 16.69
C SER A 118 -17.07 4.04 16.78
N GLN A 119 -17.71 3.65 15.67
CA GLN A 119 -19.10 3.16 15.71
C GLN A 119 -19.28 1.92 16.58
N LEU A 120 -18.31 0.98 16.54
CA LEU A 120 -18.33 -0.21 17.40
C LEU A 120 -18.08 0.14 18.87
N GLN A 121 -17.21 1.12 19.15
CA GLN A 121 -16.97 1.63 20.50
C GLN A 121 -18.22 2.28 21.09
N ASP A 122 -18.94 3.06 20.28
CA ASP A 122 -20.16 3.75 20.71
C ASP A 122 -21.32 2.76 20.93
N ALA A 123 -21.54 1.84 19.98
CA ALA A 123 -22.69 0.92 20.02
C ALA A 123 -22.43 -0.34 20.87
N HIS A 124 -21.21 -0.88 20.86
CA HIS A 124 -20.85 -2.15 21.49
C HIS A 124 -19.45 -2.09 22.18
N PRO A 125 -19.31 -1.31 23.27
CA PRO A 125 -18.01 -1.03 23.90
C PRO A 125 -17.25 -2.27 24.40
N ALA A 126 -17.96 -3.33 24.80
CA ALA A 126 -17.35 -4.59 25.20
C ALA A 126 -16.67 -5.30 24.02
N LEU A 127 -17.38 -5.43 22.89
CA LEU A 127 -16.82 -6.02 21.66
C LEU A 127 -15.66 -5.17 21.13
N ALA A 128 -15.76 -3.84 21.23
CA ALA A 128 -14.68 -2.94 20.86
C ALA A 128 -13.43 -3.12 21.75
N LYS A 129 -13.61 -3.30 23.06
CA LYS A 129 -12.50 -3.57 23.99
C LYS A 129 -11.82 -4.90 23.67
N ASP A 130 -12.59 -5.95 23.43
CA ASP A 130 -12.06 -7.27 23.05
C ASP A 130 -11.31 -7.19 21.72
N PHE A 131 -11.87 -6.44 20.76
CA PHE A 131 -11.25 -6.18 19.46
C PHE A 131 -9.90 -5.48 19.62
N ILE A 132 -9.83 -4.40 20.42
CA ILE A 132 -8.59 -3.67 20.70
C ILE A 132 -7.56 -4.58 21.39
N THR A 133 -7.99 -5.36 22.38
CA THR A 133 -7.09 -6.24 23.15
C THR A 133 -6.48 -7.31 22.25
N LEU A 134 -7.31 -8.01 21.46
CA LEU A 134 -6.84 -9.03 20.53
C LEU A 134 -5.95 -8.41 19.45
N ARG A 135 -6.31 -7.24 18.95
CA ARG A 135 -5.48 -6.47 18.03
C ARG A 135 -4.11 -6.17 18.59
N GLU A 136 -3.99 -5.66 19.80
CA GLU A 136 -2.70 -5.34 20.42
C GLU A 136 -1.82 -6.58 20.52
N VAL A 137 -2.38 -7.75 20.86
CA VAL A 137 -1.63 -9.02 20.90
C VAL A 137 -1.15 -9.44 19.49
N ILE A 138 -1.95 -9.15 18.45
CA ILE A 138 -1.62 -9.45 17.05
C ILE A 138 -0.67 -8.40 16.44
N ASP A 139 -0.63 -7.16 16.94
CA ASP A 139 0.23 -6.12 16.36
C ASP A 139 1.69 -6.21 16.84
N VAL A 140 1.97 -6.85 17.98
CA VAL A 140 3.35 -7.02 18.50
C VAL A 140 4.20 -7.89 17.56
N SER A 141 5.38 -7.39 17.13
CA SER A 141 6.27 -8.14 16.25
C SER A 141 6.93 -9.33 17.00
N PRO A 142 7.17 -10.48 16.35
CA PRO A 142 7.88 -11.61 16.98
C PRO A 142 9.27 -11.24 17.52
N ASP A 143 9.94 -10.27 16.90
CA ASP A 143 11.28 -9.83 17.32
C ASP A 143 11.21 -8.91 18.55
N GLU A 144 10.17 -8.07 18.68
CA GLU A 144 9.88 -7.30 19.90
C GLU A 144 9.57 -8.24 21.07
N ARG A 145 8.76 -9.29 20.84
CA ARG A 145 8.50 -10.33 21.85
C ARG A 145 9.76 -11.06 22.30
N ALA A 146 10.65 -11.39 21.36
CA ALA A 146 11.92 -12.06 21.67
C ALA A 146 12.86 -11.16 22.50
N ALA A 147 12.92 -9.86 22.17
CA ALA A 147 13.68 -8.86 22.92
C ALA A 147 13.13 -8.63 24.33
N VAL A 148 11.80 -8.56 24.48
CA VAL A 148 11.12 -8.45 25.78
C VAL A 148 11.31 -9.74 26.61
N ALA A 149 11.26 -10.92 25.98
CA ALA A 149 11.48 -12.19 26.66
C ALA A 149 12.92 -12.38 27.18
N THR A 150 13.91 -11.70 26.57
CA THR A 150 15.30 -11.70 27.05
C THR A 150 15.55 -10.68 28.17
N ALA A 151 14.73 -9.62 28.25
CA ALA A 151 14.82 -8.57 29.26
C ALA A 151 13.90 -8.88 30.48
N ALA A 152 14.37 -9.76 31.36
CA ALA A 152 13.82 -10.07 32.70
C ALA A 152 12.38 -10.67 32.78
N ILE A 153 12.33 -11.89 33.32
CA ILE A 153 11.14 -12.77 33.46
C ILE A 153 10.04 -12.19 34.38
N GLU A 154 10.31 -11.16 35.17
CA GLU A 154 9.38 -10.67 36.21
C GLU A 154 8.47 -9.50 35.79
N SER A 155 8.59 -8.95 34.56
CA SER A 155 7.79 -7.78 34.13
C SER A 155 7.07 -7.95 32.78
N ILE A 156 6.85 -9.19 32.32
CA ILE A 156 6.10 -9.45 31.09
C ILE A 156 4.63 -9.06 31.30
N PRO A 157 4.07 -8.06 30.58
CA PRO A 157 2.65 -7.71 30.70
C PRO A 157 1.78 -8.92 30.37
N GLU A 158 0.65 -9.11 31.07
CA GLU A 158 -0.21 -10.29 30.94
C GLU A 158 -0.67 -10.56 29.49
N LEU A 159 -0.82 -9.51 28.67
CA LEU A 159 -1.07 -9.58 27.22
C LEU A 159 -0.04 -10.39 26.43
N HIS A 160 1.23 -10.39 26.84
CA HIS A 160 2.32 -11.12 26.17
C HIS A 160 2.30 -12.62 26.47
N ARG A 161 1.51 -13.07 27.46
CA ARG A 161 1.31 -14.49 27.79
C ARG A 161 0.22 -15.15 26.94
N ILE A 162 -0.62 -14.35 26.27
CA ILE A 162 -1.66 -14.86 25.37
C ILE A 162 -0.96 -15.49 24.14
N ASP A 163 -1.33 -16.74 23.85
CA ASP A 163 -0.90 -17.42 22.62
C ASP A 163 -1.43 -16.60 21.43
N ARG A 164 -0.51 -16.15 20.58
CA ARG A 164 -0.86 -15.36 19.41
C ARG A 164 -1.73 -16.16 18.43
N GLN A 165 -1.53 -17.47 18.34
CA GLN A 165 -2.40 -18.33 17.53
C GLN A 165 -3.84 -18.27 18.04
N TYR A 166 -4.01 -18.35 19.35
CA TYR A 166 -5.30 -18.21 19.99
C TYR A 166 -5.90 -16.82 19.72
N ALA A 167 -5.13 -15.74 19.90
CA ALA A 167 -5.60 -14.38 19.65
C ALA A 167 -6.10 -14.15 18.21
N VAL A 168 -5.43 -14.71 17.20
CA VAL A 168 -5.85 -14.61 15.79
C VAL A 168 -7.17 -15.36 15.54
N ASN A 169 -7.32 -16.55 16.11
CA ASN A 169 -8.54 -17.34 15.97
C ASN A 169 -9.73 -16.69 16.68
N GLU A 170 -9.50 -16.16 17.88
CA GLU A 170 -10.50 -15.38 18.61
C GLU A 170 -10.85 -14.08 17.86
N PHE A 171 -9.86 -13.40 17.26
CA PHE A 171 -10.10 -12.19 16.48
C PHE A 171 -10.98 -12.45 15.25
N ARG A 172 -10.75 -13.55 14.53
CA ARG A 172 -11.63 -13.99 13.43
C ARG A 172 -13.05 -14.29 13.90
N SER A 173 -13.17 -15.00 15.02
CA SER A 173 -14.46 -15.33 15.62
C SER A 173 -15.20 -14.06 16.04
N LEU A 174 -14.48 -13.11 16.65
CA LEU A 174 -15.01 -11.81 17.05
C LEU A 174 -15.51 -11.00 15.85
N ILE A 175 -14.76 -10.94 14.74
CA ILE A 175 -15.24 -10.29 13.51
C ILE A 175 -16.54 -10.94 13.03
N HIS A 176 -16.63 -12.27 13.07
CA HIS A 176 -17.85 -12.98 12.69
C HIS A 176 -19.03 -12.64 13.60
N GLU A 177 -18.82 -12.53 14.92
CA GLU A 177 -19.86 -12.10 15.86
C GLU A 177 -20.29 -10.65 15.63
N ILE A 178 -19.33 -9.73 15.41
CA ILE A 178 -19.62 -8.33 15.08
C ILE A 178 -20.50 -8.25 13.82
N ARG A 179 -20.20 -9.05 12.78
CA ARG A 179 -20.98 -9.09 11.53
C ARG A 179 -22.40 -9.61 11.66
N LYS A 180 -22.78 -10.24 12.79
CA LYS A 180 -24.17 -10.63 13.04
C LYS A 180 -25.04 -9.47 13.51
N LEU A 181 -24.44 -8.34 13.88
CA LEU A 181 -25.15 -7.17 14.37
C LEU A 181 -25.77 -6.39 13.19
N PRO A 182 -27.00 -5.84 13.32
CA PRO A 182 -27.73 -5.20 12.23
C PRO A 182 -26.98 -4.08 11.49
N ASP A 183 -26.15 -3.32 12.21
CA ASP A 183 -25.40 -2.18 11.66
C ASP A 183 -23.95 -2.51 11.28
N PHE A 184 -23.50 -3.74 11.54
CA PHE A 184 -22.11 -4.17 11.34
C PHE A 184 -22.00 -5.33 10.36
N THR A 185 -23.06 -5.61 9.59
CA THR A 185 -23.08 -6.72 8.61
C THR A 185 -21.94 -6.65 7.59
N GLU A 186 -21.47 -5.44 7.28
CA GLU A 186 -20.34 -5.17 6.38
C GLU A 186 -19.02 -4.82 7.12
N PHE A 187 -18.94 -5.08 8.44
CA PHE A 187 -17.76 -4.74 9.25
C PHE A 187 -16.47 -5.38 8.69
N LEU A 188 -15.50 -4.57 8.30
CA LEU A 188 -14.26 -4.99 7.63
C LEU A 188 -14.49 -5.82 6.34
N ALA A 189 -15.65 -5.69 5.68
CA ALA A 189 -15.94 -6.39 4.43
C ALA A 189 -15.26 -5.74 3.22
N THR A 190 -15.23 -6.45 2.10
CA THR A 190 -14.78 -5.88 0.82
C THR A 190 -15.75 -4.76 0.39
N PRO A 191 -15.25 -3.59 -0.05
CA PRO A 191 -16.11 -2.48 -0.43
C PRO A 191 -17.12 -2.86 -1.53
N THR A 192 -18.36 -2.41 -1.36
CA THR A 192 -19.41 -2.51 -2.36
C THR A 192 -19.10 -1.62 -3.57
N VAL A 193 -19.74 -1.89 -4.72
CA VAL A 193 -19.60 -1.03 -5.92
C VAL A 193 -19.96 0.42 -5.62
N LYS A 194 -20.96 0.65 -4.76
CA LYS A 194 -21.40 1.98 -4.35
C LYS A 194 -20.33 2.69 -3.52
N GLU A 195 -19.65 1.98 -2.62
CA GLU A 195 -18.53 2.51 -1.84
C GLU A 195 -17.33 2.79 -2.73
N LEU A 196 -17.00 1.89 -3.67
CA LEU A 196 -15.95 2.13 -4.66
C LEU A 196 -16.23 3.44 -5.44
N MET A 197 -17.45 3.65 -5.93
CA MET A 197 -17.81 4.88 -6.63
C MET A 197 -17.80 6.12 -5.72
N SER A 198 -18.21 5.99 -4.45
CA SER A 198 -18.11 7.08 -3.46
C SER A 198 -16.63 7.47 -3.21
N GLY A 199 -15.73 6.49 -3.31
CA GLY A 199 -14.28 6.61 -3.34
C GLY A 199 -13.72 7.41 -4.52
N ALA A 200 -14.54 7.91 -5.46
CA ALA A 200 -14.13 8.84 -6.51
C ALA A 200 -14.66 10.29 -6.34
N ARG A 201 -15.31 10.62 -5.21
CA ARG A 201 -15.85 11.98 -4.96
C ARG A 201 -14.78 13.09 -4.99
N ASN A 202 -13.57 12.81 -4.51
CA ASN A 202 -12.47 13.78 -4.45
C ASN A 202 -11.46 13.58 -5.61
N GLY A 203 -11.98 13.31 -6.81
CA GLY A 203 -11.20 13.04 -8.01
C GLY A 203 -11.31 11.59 -8.48
N SER A 204 -11.20 11.41 -9.79
CA SER A 204 -11.24 10.10 -10.44
C SER A 204 -10.12 9.20 -9.94
N VAL A 205 -10.40 7.90 -9.83
CA VAL A 205 -9.40 6.91 -9.44
C VAL A 205 -9.09 6.03 -10.64
N VAL A 206 -7.80 5.84 -10.92
CA VAL A 206 -7.30 5.03 -12.02
C VAL A 206 -6.42 3.93 -11.46
N VAL A 207 -6.87 2.68 -11.60
CA VAL A 207 -6.07 1.50 -11.25
C VAL A 207 -5.41 0.96 -12.51
N LEU A 208 -4.07 1.03 -12.59
CA LEU A 208 -3.31 0.53 -13.74
C LEU A 208 -2.94 -0.94 -13.52
N ASN A 209 -3.78 -1.85 -13.99
CA ASN A 209 -3.58 -3.29 -13.84
C ASN A 209 -2.50 -3.82 -14.81
N TYR A 210 -1.43 -4.38 -14.26
CA TYR A 210 -0.39 -5.08 -15.01
C TYR A 210 -0.65 -6.59 -15.04
N SER A 211 -0.77 -7.18 -16.22
CA SER A 211 -0.63 -8.63 -16.40
C SER A 211 0.16 -8.93 -17.67
N GLN A 212 0.69 -10.15 -17.74
CA GLN A 212 1.45 -10.63 -18.88
C GLN A 212 0.57 -10.79 -20.14
N SER A 213 -0.69 -11.21 -19.98
CA SER A 213 -1.65 -11.38 -21.09
C SER A 213 -2.29 -10.08 -21.56
N ARG A 214 -2.57 -9.14 -20.64
CA ARG A 214 -3.12 -7.81 -20.96
C ARG A 214 -2.78 -6.79 -19.87
N CYS A 215 -2.81 -5.52 -20.24
CA CYS A 215 -2.71 -4.40 -19.30
C CYS A 215 -3.95 -3.52 -19.44
N ASP A 216 -4.43 -2.99 -18.32
CA ASP A 216 -5.70 -2.28 -18.27
C ASP A 216 -5.61 -1.05 -17.36
N ALA A 217 -6.44 -0.06 -17.63
CA ALA A 217 -6.76 1.00 -16.69
C ALA A 217 -8.22 0.82 -16.25
N ILE A 218 -8.46 0.48 -14.98
CA ILE A 218 -9.80 0.49 -14.39
C ILE A 218 -10.06 1.92 -13.91
N LEU A 219 -11.15 2.51 -14.42
CA LEU A 219 -11.51 3.91 -14.20
C LEU A 219 -12.72 3.96 -13.27
N VAL A 220 -12.57 4.61 -12.13
CA VAL A 220 -13.64 4.80 -11.14
C VAL A 220 -13.97 6.29 -11.07
N THR A 221 -15.23 6.58 -11.33
CA THR A 221 -15.85 7.91 -11.20
C THR A 221 -17.05 7.81 -10.27
N VAL A 222 -17.61 8.95 -9.89
CA VAL A 222 -18.84 8.96 -9.07
C VAL A 222 -20.05 8.35 -9.79
N ASP A 223 -20.01 8.27 -11.13
CA ASP A 223 -21.14 7.82 -11.95
C ASP A 223 -20.99 6.38 -12.45
N LYS A 224 -19.76 5.89 -12.63
CA LYS A 224 -19.50 4.54 -13.14
C LYS A 224 -18.11 3.99 -12.80
N ILE A 225 -18.01 2.67 -12.84
CA ILE A 225 -16.76 1.91 -12.94
C ILE A 225 -16.65 1.34 -14.35
N SER A 226 -15.61 1.72 -15.09
CA SER A 226 -15.32 1.23 -16.43
C SER A 226 -13.87 0.76 -16.53
N HIS A 227 -13.48 0.18 -17.66
CA HIS A 227 -12.08 -0.15 -17.92
C HIS A 227 -11.68 0.23 -19.34
N LEU A 228 -10.40 0.53 -19.51
CA LEU A 228 -9.75 0.79 -20.79
C LEU A 228 -8.62 -0.22 -20.96
N ARG A 229 -8.69 -1.04 -22.01
CA ARG A 229 -7.57 -1.91 -22.39
C ARG A 229 -6.44 -1.06 -22.95
N LEU A 230 -5.28 -1.12 -22.32
CA LEU A 230 -4.11 -0.37 -22.77
C LEU A 230 -3.48 -1.07 -23.99
N PRO A 231 -3.01 -0.32 -25.00
CA PRO A 231 -2.41 -0.87 -26.22
C PRO A 231 -0.97 -1.36 -25.98
N ILE A 232 -0.76 -2.15 -24.93
CA ILE A 232 0.54 -2.70 -24.53
C ILE A 232 0.44 -4.12 -24.02
N LYS A 233 1.52 -4.87 -24.27
CA LYS A 233 1.79 -6.16 -23.67
C LYS A 233 2.61 -5.97 -22.39
N GLY A 234 2.36 -6.81 -21.38
CA GLY A 234 3.09 -6.73 -20.10
C GLY A 234 4.62 -6.77 -20.29
N MET A 235 5.13 -7.61 -21.20
CA MET A 235 6.57 -7.69 -21.47
C MET A 235 7.23 -6.36 -21.90
N HIS A 236 6.47 -5.46 -22.54
CA HIS A 236 6.99 -4.13 -22.91
C HIS A 236 7.12 -3.22 -21.70
N VAL A 237 6.19 -3.31 -20.74
CA VAL A 237 6.27 -2.59 -19.46
C VAL A 237 7.50 -3.05 -18.69
N VAL A 238 7.72 -4.37 -18.58
CA VAL A 238 8.92 -4.96 -17.93
C VAL A 238 10.20 -4.44 -18.58
N ARG A 239 10.25 -4.39 -19.91
CA ARG A 239 11.43 -3.87 -20.64
C ARG A 239 11.68 -2.39 -20.33
N LYS A 240 10.63 -1.57 -20.24
CA LYS A 240 10.74 -0.14 -19.91
C LYS A 240 11.21 0.07 -18.47
N VAL A 241 10.73 -0.72 -17.52
CA VAL A 241 11.24 -0.72 -16.14
C VAL A 241 12.72 -1.11 -16.10
N ARG A 242 13.14 -2.14 -16.84
CA ARG A 242 14.56 -2.51 -16.94
C ARG A 242 15.42 -1.38 -17.52
N GLN A 243 14.92 -0.67 -18.54
CA GLN A 243 15.60 0.50 -19.10
C GLN A 243 15.71 1.65 -18.08
N LEU A 244 14.63 1.93 -17.34
CA LEU A 244 14.62 2.92 -16.28
C LEU A 244 15.65 2.60 -15.18
N ARG A 245 15.76 1.32 -14.79
CA ARG A 245 16.76 0.85 -13.81
C ARG A 245 18.21 1.12 -14.25
N VAL A 246 18.51 0.92 -15.53
CA VAL A 246 19.88 1.03 -16.06
C VAL A 246 20.25 2.46 -16.41
N SER A 247 19.32 3.22 -17.02
CA SER A 247 19.62 4.52 -17.64
C SER A 247 18.95 5.71 -16.95
N GLY A 248 18.16 5.48 -15.90
CA GLY A 248 17.37 6.52 -15.26
C GLY A 248 16.19 7.01 -16.10
N ILE A 249 15.57 8.10 -15.64
CA ILE A 249 14.44 8.72 -16.32
C ILE A 249 14.95 9.43 -17.59
N SER A 250 14.27 9.21 -18.71
CA SER A 250 14.54 9.88 -19.98
C SER A 250 13.26 10.42 -20.61
N PHE A 251 13.36 11.49 -21.41
CA PHE A 251 12.20 12.04 -22.13
C PHE A 251 11.54 11.01 -23.06
N GLN A 252 12.30 10.09 -23.64
CA GLN A 252 11.75 8.99 -24.45
C GLN A 252 10.89 8.02 -23.64
N LEU A 253 11.27 7.73 -22.39
CA LEU A 253 10.45 6.92 -21.48
C LEU A 253 9.16 7.66 -21.11
N LEU A 254 9.25 8.95 -20.76
CA LEU A 254 8.10 9.77 -20.36
C LEU A 254 7.11 9.97 -21.51
N LYS A 255 7.60 10.18 -22.74
CA LYS A 255 6.78 10.26 -23.95
C LYS A 255 6.10 8.93 -24.28
N TRP A 256 6.81 7.81 -24.18
CA TRP A 256 6.20 6.50 -24.34
C TRP A 256 5.08 6.24 -23.32
N LEU A 257 5.32 6.59 -22.05
CA LEU A 257 4.33 6.42 -20.98
C LEU A 257 3.11 7.31 -21.20
N TRP A 258 3.33 8.52 -21.73
CA TRP A 258 2.29 9.45 -22.14
C TRP A 258 1.42 8.87 -23.26
N ASP A 259 2.01 8.49 -24.37
CA ASP A 259 1.28 8.07 -25.58
C ASP A 259 0.45 6.80 -25.33
N ILE A 260 0.97 5.89 -24.51
CA ILE A 260 0.43 4.54 -24.36
C ILE A 260 -0.49 4.42 -23.14
N VAL A 261 -0.22 5.15 -22.07
CA VAL A 261 -0.92 4.98 -20.79
C VAL A 261 -1.68 6.25 -20.42
N VAL A 262 -0.96 7.35 -20.20
CA VAL A 262 -1.57 8.52 -19.55
C VAL A 262 -2.53 9.26 -20.48
N SER A 263 -2.12 9.57 -21.72
CA SER A 263 -2.97 10.28 -22.68
C SER A 263 -4.28 9.53 -22.99
N PRO A 264 -4.27 8.20 -23.27
CA PRO A 264 -5.51 7.44 -23.44
C PRO A 264 -6.42 7.44 -22.21
N VAL A 265 -5.85 7.27 -21.02
CA VAL A 265 -6.62 7.31 -19.76
C VAL A 265 -7.25 8.68 -19.53
N LEU A 266 -6.46 9.76 -19.68
CA LEU A 266 -6.96 11.11 -19.47
C LEU A 266 -8.04 11.46 -20.50
N LYS A 267 -7.89 11.02 -21.75
CA LYS A 267 -8.92 11.19 -22.78
C LYS A 267 -10.22 10.47 -22.42
N GLU A 268 -10.14 9.24 -21.93
CA GLU A 268 -11.33 8.47 -21.50
C GLU A 268 -12.04 9.11 -20.30
N LEU A 269 -11.29 9.77 -19.41
CA LEU A 269 -11.81 10.55 -18.29
C LEU A 269 -12.35 11.94 -18.69
N GLY A 270 -12.17 12.36 -19.94
CA GLY A 270 -12.56 13.70 -20.42
C GLY A 270 -11.56 14.81 -20.09
N TYR A 271 -10.32 14.48 -19.74
CA TYR A 271 -9.21 15.38 -19.43
C TYR A 271 -8.24 15.49 -20.63
N ASP A 272 -8.77 15.69 -21.83
CA ASP A 272 -7.99 15.71 -23.07
C ASP A 272 -7.14 16.97 -23.24
N LYS A 273 -7.49 18.06 -22.55
CA LYS A 273 -6.86 19.38 -22.63
C LYS A 273 -6.61 19.94 -21.24
N ALA A 274 -5.65 20.85 -21.18
CA ALA A 274 -5.42 21.65 -19.98
C ALA A 274 -6.69 22.43 -19.61
N PRO A 275 -7.08 22.48 -18.32
CA PRO A 275 -8.25 23.21 -17.90
C PRO A 275 -8.04 24.71 -18.11
N PRO A 276 -8.99 25.41 -18.76
CA PRO A 276 -8.82 26.81 -19.15
C PRO A 276 -8.74 27.77 -17.94
N ASP A 277 -9.25 27.35 -16.79
CA ASP A 277 -9.24 28.12 -15.53
C ASP A 277 -8.08 27.76 -14.60
N GLY A 278 -7.16 26.87 -15.05
CA GLY A 278 -6.04 26.36 -14.25
C GLY A 278 -6.46 25.43 -13.09
N LYS A 279 -7.75 25.09 -12.97
CA LYS A 279 -8.24 24.16 -11.93
C LYS A 279 -8.12 22.73 -12.43
N HIS A 280 -6.93 22.19 -12.21
CA HIS A 280 -6.59 20.82 -12.59
C HIS A 280 -7.47 19.80 -11.84
N PRO A 281 -8.25 18.95 -12.56
CA PRO A 281 -8.97 17.86 -11.94
C PRO A 281 -7.97 16.90 -11.28
N ARG A 282 -8.37 16.30 -10.16
CA ARG A 282 -7.50 15.36 -9.44
C ARG A 282 -7.68 13.95 -9.99
N VAL A 283 -6.55 13.26 -10.19
CA VAL A 283 -6.50 11.83 -10.50
C VAL A 283 -5.69 11.10 -9.43
N TRP A 284 -6.28 10.06 -8.87
CA TRP A 284 -5.64 9.11 -7.96
C TRP A 284 -5.15 7.90 -8.75
N TRP A 285 -3.83 7.76 -8.89
CA TRP A 285 -3.18 6.64 -9.54
C TRP A 285 -2.93 5.51 -8.55
N ILE A 286 -3.44 4.32 -8.87
CA ILE A 286 -3.18 3.08 -8.13
C ILE A 286 -2.48 2.12 -9.11
N PRO A 287 -1.16 2.29 -9.32
CA PRO A 287 -0.40 1.41 -10.19
C PRO A 287 -0.19 0.04 -9.54
N THR A 288 0.08 -0.95 -10.37
CA THR A 288 0.13 -2.36 -9.96
C THR A 288 1.22 -3.06 -10.75
N GLY A 289 1.83 -4.09 -10.19
CA GLY A 289 2.96 -4.77 -10.79
C GLY A 289 4.00 -3.79 -11.29
N TYR A 290 4.47 -4.00 -12.53
CA TYR A 290 5.52 -3.18 -13.11
C TYR A 290 5.12 -1.72 -13.38
N PHE A 291 3.82 -1.35 -13.35
CA PHE A 291 3.44 0.06 -13.42
C PHE A 291 3.83 0.84 -12.16
N SER A 292 3.95 0.18 -11.00
CA SER A 292 4.30 0.84 -9.72
C SER A 292 5.73 1.39 -9.71
N LEU A 293 6.56 0.96 -10.65
CA LEU A 293 7.96 1.40 -10.81
C LEU A 293 8.11 2.51 -11.85
N LEU A 294 7.03 2.96 -12.49
CA LEU A 294 7.07 3.97 -13.55
C LEU A 294 6.56 5.33 -13.03
N PRO A 295 7.19 6.45 -13.43
CA PRO A 295 6.80 7.78 -12.99
C PRO A 295 5.57 8.29 -13.76
N ILE A 296 4.39 7.69 -13.49
CA ILE A 296 3.13 7.99 -14.21
C ILE A 296 2.82 9.50 -14.22
N HIS A 297 2.99 10.18 -13.08
CA HIS A 297 2.74 11.61 -12.93
C HIS A 297 3.68 12.51 -13.77
N ALA A 298 4.83 12.00 -14.20
CA ALA A 298 5.80 12.74 -15.02
C ALA A 298 5.65 12.44 -16.52
N ALA A 299 4.73 11.54 -16.90
CA ALA A 299 4.50 11.20 -18.30
C ALA A 299 4.16 12.45 -19.12
N GLY A 300 4.86 12.64 -20.23
CA GLY A 300 4.60 13.76 -21.11
C GLY A 300 5.61 13.90 -22.25
N VAL A 301 5.27 14.80 -23.17
CA VAL A 301 6.11 15.27 -24.27
C VAL A 301 6.85 16.52 -23.79
N HIS A 302 8.09 16.35 -23.34
CA HIS A 302 8.90 17.41 -22.73
C HIS A 302 9.86 18.10 -23.73
N ASP A 303 9.88 17.65 -24.98
CA ASP A 303 10.82 18.07 -26.02
C ASP A 303 10.36 19.28 -26.84
N ASP A 304 9.10 19.72 -26.76
CA ASP A 304 8.53 20.71 -27.68
C ASP A 304 7.68 21.83 -27.02
N ASN A 305 7.82 22.07 -25.71
CA ASN A 305 7.00 23.02 -24.93
C ASN A 305 5.47 22.81 -25.09
N SER A 306 5.02 21.65 -25.59
CA SER A 306 3.59 21.37 -25.70
C SER A 306 2.97 21.06 -24.33
N PRO A 307 1.69 21.41 -24.09
CA PRO A 307 0.99 21.10 -22.84
C PRO A 307 0.53 19.63 -22.80
N ASN A 308 1.36 18.73 -23.32
CA ASN A 308 1.09 17.31 -23.44
C ASN A 308 1.82 16.56 -22.34
N THR A 309 1.57 16.96 -21.11
CA THR A 309 2.06 16.26 -19.92
C THR A 309 0.91 15.98 -18.96
N ALA A 310 1.10 15.00 -18.08
CA ALA A 310 0.14 14.73 -17.02
C ALA A 310 -0.05 15.97 -16.11
N MET A 311 1.04 16.71 -15.86
CA MET A 311 1.05 17.88 -14.99
C MET A 311 0.26 19.06 -15.56
N ASP A 312 0.21 19.21 -16.89
CA ASP A 312 -0.61 20.25 -17.54
C ASP A 312 -2.12 19.94 -17.54
N ARG A 313 -2.50 18.71 -17.19
CA ARG A 313 -3.89 18.25 -17.32
C ARG A 313 -4.54 17.87 -16.00
N VAL A 314 -3.79 17.30 -15.06
CA VAL A 314 -4.35 16.76 -13.81
C VAL A 314 -3.44 16.96 -12.61
N MET A 315 -4.05 17.13 -11.43
CA MET A 315 -3.35 16.97 -10.16
C MET A 315 -3.19 15.47 -9.89
N SER A 316 -1.99 14.94 -10.09
CA SER A 316 -1.69 13.53 -9.83
C SER A 316 -1.47 13.26 -8.34
N SER A 317 -2.09 12.21 -7.82
CA SER A 317 -1.85 11.67 -6.47
C SER A 317 -1.78 10.15 -6.55
N TYR A 318 -1.16 9.50 -5.58
CA TYR A 318 -1.01 8.05 -5.56
C TYR A 318 -1.67 7.47 -4.31
N ALA A 319 -2.18 6.24 -4.44
CA ALA A 319 -2.61 5.41 -3.32
C ALA A 319 -2.10 3.98 -3.53
N THR A 320 -1.85 3.23 -2.44
CA THR A 320 -1.34 1.84 -2.54
C THR A 320 -2.41 0.87 -2.99
N SER A 321 -3.65 1.13 -2.57
CA SER A 321 -4.83 0.36 -2.93
C SER A 321 -6.10 1.21 -2.87
N PHE A 322 -7.17 0.74 -3.48
CA PHE A 322 -8.46 1.43 -3.44
C PHE A 322 -8.99 1.48 -2.00
N LYS A 323 -8.85 0.37 -1.26
CA LYS A 323 -9.18 0.30 0.17
C LYS A 323 -8.45 1.38 0.97
N SER A 324 -7.14 1.57 0.73
CA SER A 324 -6.38 2.62 1.42
C SER A 324 -6.91 4.03 1.20
N LEU A 325 -7.40 4.30 0.00
CA LEU A 325 -7.99 5.58 -0.35
C LEU A 325 -9.35 5.78 0.32
N LEU A 326 -10.17 4.73 0.43
CA LEU A 326 -11.44 4.76 1.13
C LEU A 326 -11.23 5.01 2.62
N ASP A 327 -10.35 4.24 3.27
CA ASP A 327 -10.05 4.39 4.70
C ASP A 327 -9.60 5.80 5.06
N GLY A 328 -8.66 6.35 4.27
CA GLY A 328 -8.17 7.72 4.47
C GLY A 328 -9.30 8.75 4.37
N ARG A 329 -10.30 8.51 3.52
CA ARG A 329 -11.46 9.42 3.38
C ARG A 329 -12.48 9.24 4.50
N HIS A 330 -12.73 8.00 4.93
CA HIS A 330 -13.62 7.72 6.06
C HIS A 330 -13.12 8.40 7.34
N ARG A 331 -11.81 8.30 7.63
CA ARG A 331 -11.18 8.95 8.79
C ARG A 331 -11.28 10.48 8.78
N ILE A 332 -11.23 11.10 7.61
CA ILE A 332 -11.43 12.55 7.46
C ILE A 332 -12.90 12.91 7.69
N GLY A 333 -13.83 12.10 7.18
CA GLY A 333 -15.27 12.33 7.30
C GLY A 333 -15.80 12.22 8.74
N THR A 334 -15.36 11.21 9.49
CA THR A 334 -15.82 10.96 10.88
C THR A 334 -15.34 12.02 11.86
N ASN A 335 -14.15 12.62 11.65
CA ASN A 335 -13.57 13.61 12.54
C ASN A 335 -13.95 15.07 12.21
N GLN A 336 -14.72 15.34 11.17
CA GLN A 336 -15.20 16.71 10.90
C GLN A 336 -16.38 17.12 11.80
N GLU A 337 -17.10 16.17 12.40
CA GLU A 337 -18.25 16.45 13.27
C GLU A 337 -17.87 16.60 14.76
N SER A 338 -16.74 16.05 15.19
CA SER A 338 -16.21 16.20 16.55
C SER A 338 -15.07 17.21 16.62
N ASP A 339 -15.40 18.41 17.11
CA ASP A 339 -14.49 19.38 17.72
C ASP A 339 -13.62 20.25 16.78
N SER A 340 -14.23 21.32 16.28
CA SER A 340 -13.52 22.48 15.71
C SER A 340 -12.82 23.35 16.78
N SER A 341 -12.71 22.89 18.04
CA SER A 341 -12.06 23.63 19.11
C SER A 341 -11.01 22.78 19.86
N LYS A 342 -9.72 23.15 19.73
CA LYS A 342 -8.57 22.79 20.60
C LYS A 342 -7.64 21.60 20.26
N HIS A 343 -7.50 21.16 19.02
CA HIS A 343 -6.31 20.37 18.68
C HIS A 343 -5.13 21.29 18.35
N ILE A 344 -4.12 21.32 19.23
CA ILE A 344 -2.82 21.94 18.93
C ILE A 344 -2.23 21.17 17.76
N ARG A 345 -2.07 21.84 16.63
CA ARG A 345 -1.45 21.25 15.44
C ARG A 345 0.06 21.36 15.60
N ARG A 346 0.74 20.22 15.74
CA ARG A 346 2.17 20.12 16.04
C ARG A 346 2.93 19.50 14.86
N ALA A 347 4.11 20.05 14.57
CA ALA A 347 4.98 19.62 13.49
C ALA A 347 6.36 19.22 14.02
N ALA A 348 6.78 18.00 13.68
CA ALA A 348 8.12 17.48 13.93
C ALA A 348 9.03 17.80 12.74
N LEU A 349 10.12 18.52 12.99
CA LEU A 349 11.10 18.88 11.98
C LEU A 349 12.43 18.17 12.29
N VAL A 350 12.90 17.34 11.36
CA VAL A 350 14.08 16.51 11.55
C VAL A 350 15.05 16.72 10.40
N SER A 351 16.23 17.26 10.70
CA SER A 351 17.34 17.40 9.74
C SER A 351 18.48 16.44 10.06
N MET A 352 19.07 15.86 9.01
CA MET A 352 20.32 15.11 9.04
C MET A 352 21.33 15.73 8.05
N SER A 353 21.95 16.85 8.46
CA SER A 353 23.01 17.51 7.66
C SER A 353 24.27 16.67 7.56
N THR A 354 24.64 16.00 8.65
CA THR A 354 25.71 15.01 8.70
C THR A 354 25.15 13.68 9.20
N THR A 355 25.40 12.60 8.46
CA THR A 355 24.93 11.25 8.82
C THR A 355 26.11 10.37 9.21
N PRO A 356 26.23 9.98 10.49
CA PRO A 356 27.35 9.17 10.96
C PRO A 356 27.57 7.91 10.12
N GLY A 357 28.78 7.73 9.62
CA GLY A 357 29.18 6.51 8.92
C GLY A 357 28.85 6.43 7.43
N LEU A 358 28.30 7.48 6.81
CA LEU A 358 28.26 7.63 5.34
C LEU A 358 29.47 8.40 4.77
N GLY A 359 30.24 9.09 5.64
CA GLY A 359 31.41 9.88 5.24
C GLY A 359 31.05 11.27 4.71
N GLN A 360 32.03 12.19 4.68
CA GLN A 360 31.82 13.61 4.40
C GLN A 360 31.25 13.91 2.99
N ASN A 361 31.51 13.04 2.01
CA ASN A 361 30.97 13.21 0.65
C ASN A 361 29.45 13.00 0.55
N HIS A 362 28.82 12.56 1.64
CA HIS A 362 27.38 12.36 1.74
C HIS A 362 26.70 13.38 2.66
N ASP A 363 27.42 14.42 3.10
CA ASP A 363 26.83 15.51 3.86
C ASP A 363 25.79 16.27 3.02
N LEU A 364 24.70 16.66 3.67
CA LEU A 364 23.58 17.39 3.07
C LEU A 364 23.58 18.82 3.64
N PRO A 365 24.45 19.73 3.14
CA PRO A 365 24.68 21.04 3.76
C PRO A 365 23.45 21.94 3.77
N PHE A 366 22.45 21.67 2.91
CA PHE A 366 21.22 22.44 2.82
C PHE A 366 20.06 21.87 3.66
N ALA A 367 20.23 20.71 4.32
CA ALA A 367 19.17 20.10 5.11
C ALA A 367 18.73 21.00 6.30
N GLU A 368 19.68 21.66 6.96
CA GLU A 368 19.39 22.62 8.03
C GLU A 368 18.72 23.89 7.51
N GLU A 369 19.09 24.36 6.31
CA GLU A 369 18.44 25.51 5.67
C GLU A 369 16.98 25.18 5.31
N GLU A 370 16.74 23.98 4.76
CA GLU A 370 15.40 23.48 4.45
C GLU A 370 14.51 23.49 5.70
N ILE A 371 14.99 22.90 6.80
CA ILE A 371 14.25 22.90 8.08
C ILE A 371 14.01 24.32 8.59
N ARG A 372 14.98 25.24 8.46
CA ARG A 372 14.81 26.64 8.87
C ARG A 372 13.68 27.34 8.10
N VAL A 373 13.63 27.15 6.78
CA VAL A 373 12.56 27.71 5.93
C VAL A 373 11.21 27.12 6.31
N VAL A 374 11.13 25.79 6.46
CA VAL A 374 9.90 25.08 6.84
C VAL A 374 9.42 25.51 8.21
N LYS A 375 10.33 25.66 9.20
CA LYS A 375 10.02 26.19 10.53
C LYS A 375 9.36 27.56 10.47
N GLY A 376 9.88 28.45 9.63
CA GLY A 376 9.27 29.77 9.37
C GLY A 376 7.84 29.66 8.85
N LEU A 377 7.60 28.75 7.89
CA LEU A 377 6.27 28.48 7.35
C LEU A 377 5.32 27.91 8.43
N MET A 378 5.73 26.89 9.17
CA MET A 378 4.91 26.26 10.21
C MET A 378 4.56 27.26 11.33
N THR A 379 5.51 28.11 11.71
CA THR A 379 5.28 29.20 12.67
C THR A 379 4.27 30.22 12.13
N SER A 380 4.35 30.59 10.85
CA SER A 380 3.38 31.51 10.23
C SER A 380 1.95 30.94 10.20
N LEU A 381 1.85 29.61 10.13
CA LEU A 381 0.59 28.85 10.23
C LEU A 381 0.13 28.63 11.68
N LYS A 382 0.85 29.17 12.68
CA LYS A 382 0.58 29.02 14.12
C LYS A 382 0.60 27.56 14.61
N LEU A 383 1.46 26.74 14.00
CA LEU A 383 1.70 25.37 14.45
C LEU A 383 2.73 25.36 15.57
N GLU A 384 2.59 24.43 16.52
CA GLU A 384 3.67 24.10 17.46
C GLU A 384 4.77 23.38 16.69
N VAL A 385 6.02 23.77 16.87
CA VAL A 385 7.17 23.17 16.18
C VAL A 385 8.05 22.47 17.19
N ALA A 386 8.31 21.18 16.94
CA ALA A 386 9.27 20.37 17.68
C ALA A 386 10.44 20.00 16.77
N GLU A 387 11.66 20.09 17.30
CA GLU A 387 12.90 19.69 16.65
C GLU A 387 13.54 18.60 17.52
N PRO A 388 13.04 17.35 17.46
CA PRO A 388 13.59 16.27 18.27
C PRO A 388 15.03 15.98 17.84
N SER A 389 15.86 15.47 18.76
CA SER A 389 17.17 14.99 18.37
C SER A 389 16.99 13.88 17.34
N PRO A 390 17.82 13.80 16.29
CA PRO A 390 17.60 12.88 15.19
C PRO A 390 18.08 11.47 15.57
N ASN A 391 17.44 10.85 16.56
CA ASN A 391 17.64 9.45 16.97
C ASN A 391 16.29 8.72 16.96
N ARG A 392 16.33 7.39 16.82
CA ARG A 392 15.11 6.59 16.66
C ARG A 392 14.08 6.83 17.76
N LEU A 393 14.50 6.90 19.02
CA LEU A 393 13.58 6.99 20.16
C LEU A 393 12.85 8.34 20.21
N GLU A 394 13.57 9.45 20.10
CA GLU A 394 12.98 10.79 20.16
C GLU A 394 12.10 11.07 18.94
N VAL A 395 12.52 10.66 17.74
CA VAL A 395 11.71 10.83 16.53
C VAL A 395 10.42 10.02 16.63
N LEU A 396 10.46 8.77 17.11
CA LEU A 396 9.24 7.96 17.31
C LEU A 396 8.30 8.53 18.37
N ASP A 397 8.82 9.06 19.48
CA ASP A 397 7.95 9.71 20.49
C ASP A 397 7.27 10.96 19.92
N GLU A 398 8.02 11.77 19.18
CA GLU A 398 7.52 13.00 18.59
C GLU A 398 6.50 12.73 17.48
N LEU A 399 6.68 11.66 16.71
CA LEU A 399 5.73 11.20 15.69
C LEU A 399 4.34 10.89 16.26
N ARG A 400 4.25 10.37 17.49
CA ARG A 400 2.96 10.10 18.15
C ARG A 400 2.24 11.36 18.59
N ARG A 401 2.96 12.47 18.74
CA ARG A 401 2.44 13.76 19.23
C ARG A 401 2.17 14.77 18.12
N SER A 402 2.77 14.53 16.95
CA SER A 402 2.73 15.44 15.81
C SER A 402 1.71 15.02 14.75
N GLN A 403 1.24 16.00 13.99
CA GLN A 403 0.40 15.80 12.80
C GLN A 403 1.19 15.98 11.51
N ILE A 404 2.37 16.58 11.59
CA ILE A 404 3.26 16.79 10.46
C ILE A 404 4.64 16.27 10.83
N LEU A 405 5.23 15.46 9.95
CA LEU A 405 6.66 15.18 9.94
C LEU A 405 7.26 15.86 8.71
N HIS A 406 8.31 16.65 8.91
CA HIS A 406 9.21 17.06 7.83
C HIS A 406 10.59 16.46 8.11
N PHE A 407 11.02 15.53 7.28
CA PHE A 407 12.34 14.91 7.36
C PHE A 407 13.20 15.34 6.18
N ALA A 408 14.40 15.86 6.45
CA ALA A 408 15.41 16.17 5.45
C ALA A 408 16.70 15.38 5.75
N GLY A 409 17.04 14.42 4.89
CA GLY A 409 18.15 13.50 5.15
C GLY A 409 18.27 12.37 4.13
N HIS A 410 18.83 11.23 4.55
CA HIS A 410 18.99 10.05 3.70
C HIS A 410 17.97 8.95 4.05
N GLY A 411 17.49 8.25 3.02
CA GLY A 411 16.81 6.96 3.17
C GLY A 411 17.81 5.82 2.96
N GLY A 412 17.66 4.74 3.72
CA GLY A 412 18.42 3.50 3.61
C GLY A 412 17.53 2.38 3.10
N PRO A 413 17.41 2.16 1.78
CA PRO A 413 16.65 1.03 1.25
C PRO A 413 17.30 -0.29 1.66
N ASN A 414 16.48 -1.31 1.90
CA ASN A 414 16.94 -2.68 2.11
C ASN A 414 16.28 -3.61 1.08
N ASP A 415 17.08 -4.10 0.15
CA ASP A 415 16.58 -4.87 -1.01
C ASP A 415 16.20 -6.33 -0.64
N GLU A 416 16.71 -6.85 0.48
CA GLU A 416 16.41 -8.20 0.98
C GLU A 416 15.16 -8.22 1.87
N ASN A 417 14.99 -7.20 2.69
CA ASN A 417 13.83 -7.02 3.56
C ASN A 417 13.29 -5.60 3.44
N LEU A 418 12.22 -5.43 2.66
CA LEU A 418 11.66 -4.11 2.39
C LEU A 418 11.16 -3.40 3.64
N SER A 419 10.64 -4.15 4.63
CA SER A 419 10.21 -3.62 5.93
C SER A 419 11.36 -3.06 6.78
N ALA A 420 12.60 -3.44 6.49
CA ALA A 420 13.80 -2.92 7.15
C ALA A 420 14.39 -1.68 6.45
N SER A 421 13.78 -1.22 5.36
CA SER A 421 14.14 0.08 4.77
C SER A 421 13.92 1.18 5.79
N SER A 422 14.88 2.08 5.96
CA SER A 422 14.93 2.98 7.11
C SER A 422 15.18 4.45 6.74
N ILE A 423 14.78 5.33 7.66
CA ILE A 423 15.23 6.71 7.69
C ILE A 423 16.58 6.73 8.44
N LEU A 424 17.62 7.28 7.82
CA LEU A 424 18.97 7.26 8.40
C LEU A 424 19.14 8.40 9.41
N LEU A 425 18.81 8.10 10.66
CA LEU A 425 19.01 8.95 11.84
C LEU A 425 20.44 8.79 12.42
N SER A 426 20.82 9.58 13.41
CA SER A 426 22.16 9.56 14.01
C SER A 426 22.61 8.19 14.53
N ASP A 427 21.67 7.36 15.00
CA ASP A 427 21.90 6.04 15.57
C ASP A 427 21.55 4.88 14.61
N TRP A 428 21.38 5.16 13.31
CA TRP A 428 20.86 4.20 12.32
C TRP A 428 21.58 2.86 12.24
N LYS A 429 22.88 2.80 12.57
CA LYS A 429 23.66 1.55 12.57
C LYS A 429 23.30 0.62 13.72
N ALA A 430 22.92 1.18 14.86
CA ALA A 430 22.57 0.42 16.06
C ALA A 430 21.05 0.28 16.21
N ASN A 431 20.32 1.37 15.94
CA ASN A 431 18.86 1.46 16.10
C ASN A 431 18.25 2.14 14.86
N PRO A 432 18.14 1.44 13.71
CA PRO A 432 17.52 2.02 12.52
C PRO A 432 16.04 2.34 12.74
N LEU A 433 15.57 3.51 12.29
CA LEU A 433 14.14 3.83 12.22
C LEU A 433 13.56 3.23 10.94
N THR A 434 12.94 2.06 11.04
CA THR A 434 12.50 1.26 9.89
C THR A 434 11.06 1.55 9.44
N THR A 435 10.72 1.09 8.24
CA THR A 435 9.35 1.02 7.69
C THR A 435 8.44 0.27 8.65
N GLU A 436 8.94 -0.80 9.28
CA GLU A 436 8.21 -1.54 10.32
C GLU A 436 7.94 -0.70 11.56
N ASP A 437 8.93 0.05 12.06
CA ASP A 437 8.75 0.92 13.24
C ASP A 437 7.71 2.03 13.01
N VAL A 438 7.74 2.65 11.83
CA VAL A 438 6.76 3.69 11.47
C VAL A 438 5.37 3.07 11.39
N ARG A 439 5.24 1.89 10.79
CA ARG A 439 3.95 1.17 10.74
C ARG A 439 3.51 0.72 12.13
N SER A 440 4.37 0.24 13.01
CA SER A 440 3.97 -0.19 14.37
C SER A 440 3.59 0.99 15.27
N THR A 441 4.12 2.18 14.97
CA THR A 441 3.67 3.42 15.59
C THR A 441 2.24 3.68 15.14
N SER A 442 1.29 3.72 16.08
CA SER A 442 -0.14 3.92 15.81
C SER A 442 -0.46 5.35 15.31
N LEU A 443 0.18 5.79 14.23
CA LEU A 443 -0.11 7.03 13.52
C LEU A 443 -1.54 7.02 12.97
N ALA A 444 -2.13 5.82 12.84
CA ALA A 444 -3.52 5.60 12.46
C ALA A 444 -4.54 6.23 13.43
N ASP A 445 -4.17 6.47 14.69
CA ASP A 445 -5.02 7.15 15.68
C ASP A 445 -5.03 8.68 15.49
N SER A 446 -4.12 9.22 14.67
CA SER A 446 -4.10 10.64 14.28
C SER A 446 -4.73 10.78 12.88
N PRO A 447 -5.96 11.29 12.76
CA PRO A 447 -6.73 11.22 11.52
C PRO A 447 -6.21 12.10 10.38
N GLN A 448 -5.24 12.98 10.63
CA GLN A 448 -4.70 13.94 9.67
C GLN A 448 -3.17 14.04 9.81
N PHE A 449 -2.47 12.95 9.52
CA PHE A 449 -1.00 12.92 9.52
C PHE A 449 -0.42 13.20 8.13
N LEU A 450 0.59 14.07 8.04
CA LEU A 450 1.34 14.37 6.82
C LEU A 450 2.84 14.14 7.04
N ALA A 451 3.43 13.20 6.31
CA ALA A 451 4.89 13.08 6.21
C ALA A 451 5.39 13.71 4.91
N TYR A 452 6.34 14.62 5.03
CA TYR A 452 7.18 15.09 3.94
C TYR A 452 8.59 14.52 4.11
N LEU A 453 9.03 13.70 3.16
CA LEU A 453 10.32 13.02 3.19
C LEU A 453 11.24 13.58 2.08
N SER A 454 12.02 14.60 2.42
CA SER A 454 13.11 15.12 1.60
C SER A 454 14.33 14.19 1.72
N ALA A 455 14.21 13.01 1.11
CA ALA A 455 15.22 11.97 1.19
C ALA A 455 15.22 11.05 -0.04
N CYS A 456 16.38 10.49 -0.34
CA CYS A 456 16.55 9.51 -1.41
C CYS A 456 15.82 8.19 -1.12
N SER A 457 15.35 7.50 -2.17
CA SER A 457 14.83 6.13 -2.11
C SER A 457 13.68 5.90 -1.12
N THR A 458 12.80 6.88 -0.95
CA THR A 458 11.65 6.83 -0.03
C THR A 458 10.41 6.13 -0.61
N GLY A 459 10.29 6.11 -1.94
CA GLY A 459 9.24 5.40 -2.68
C GLY A 459 9.63 3.97 -3.09
N PRO A 460 8.86 3.34 -3.99
CA PRO A 460 9.21 2.04 -4.56
C PRO A 460 10.64 2.05 -5.13
N ASN A 461 11.51 1.20 -4.58
CA ASN A 461 12.89 1.11 -5.04
C ASN A 461 12.94 0.30 -6.35
N ASN A 462 13.58 0.88 -7.37
CA ASN A 462 13.81 0.21 -8.64
C ASN A 462 14.80 -0.96 -8.54
N ASN A 463 15.61 -1.05 -7.48
CA ASN A 463 16.53 -2.17 -7.25
C ASN A 463 15.94 -3.28 -6.38
N ALA A 464 14.81 -3.02 -5.72
CA ALA A 464 14.14 -3.99 -4.86
C ALA A 464 13.59 -5.20 -5.65
N SER A 465 13.41 -6.31 -4.92
CA SER A 465 12.81 -7.53 -5.42
C SER A 465 11.46 -7.25 -6.08
N THR A 466 11.33 -7.61 -7.36
CA THR A 466 10.05 -7.51 -8.09
C THR A 466 9.03 -8.54 -7.60
N LEU A 467 9.42 -9.46 -6.71
CA LEU A 467 8.51 -10.47 -6.19
C LEU A 467 7.50 -9.90 -5.18
N LEU A 468 7.76 -8.73 -4.60
CA LEU A 468 6.87 -8.04 -3.66
C LEU A 468 6.28 -6.74 -4.25
N ILE A 469 6.27 -6.64 -5.58
CA ILE A 469 5.91 -5.41 -6.28
C ILE A 469 4.47 -4.95 -6.02
N ASP A 470 3.57 -5.86 -5.68
CA ASP A 470 2.16 -5.58 -5.36
C ASP A 470 1.89 -5.33 -3.87
N GLU A 471 2.91 -5.45 -3.00
CA GLU A 471 2.78 -5.21 -1.55
C GLU A 471 3.14 -3.77 -1.16
N ASN A 472 3.63 -2.97 -2.11
CA ASN A 472 3.96 -1.55 -1.95
C ASN A 472 4.74 -1.23 -0.66
N ILE A 473 5.72 -2.06 -0.28
CA ILE A 473 6.48 -1.87 0.96
C ILE A 473 7.63 -0.88 0.74
N HIS A 474 7.45 0.35 1.21
CA HIS A 474 8.46 1.40 1.22
C HIS A 474 8.15 2.49 2.26
N LEU A 475 9.09 3.40 2.52
CA LEU A 475 8.96 4.43 3.55
C LEU A 475 7.69 5.28 3.38
N ILE A 476 7.40 5.78 2.17
CA ILE A 476 6.20 6.60 1.92
C ILE A 476 4.90 5.83 2.24
N SER A 477 4.82 4.52 1.97
CA SER A 477 3.62 3.71 2.26
C SER A 477 3.39 3.43 3.75
N SER A 478 4.35 3.79 4.58
CA SER A 478 4.34 3.48 6.02
C SER A 478 3.64 4.54 6.85
N PHE A 479 3.56 5.75 6.30
CA PHE A 479 2.79 6.88 6.81
C PHE A 479 1.42 6.88 6.14
#